data_AF-A0A961W7K3-F1
#
_entry.id   AF-A0A961W7K3-F1
#
_cell.length_a   1.000
_cell.length_b   1.000
_cell.length_c   1.000
_cell.angle_alpha   90.00
_cell.angle_beta   90.00
_cell.angle_gamma   90.00
#
_symmetry.space_group_name_H-M   'P 1'
#
loop_
_entity.id
_entity.type
_entity.pdbx_description
1 polymer ?
#
loop_
_entity_poly.entity_id
_entity_poly.type
_entity_poly.pdbx_seq_one_letter_code
_entity_poly.pdbx_strand_id
1 'polypeptide(L)'
;PVLFRQKRFGFNNELISVFKFRSMYTDQCDARAAKLVTKDDPRVTRVGRFIRKTSIDELPQLFNVVFKGDLSLVGPRPHALSAKASGDLYQDVVDGYFARHKVKPG
;
A
#
# COMPACT_ATOMS: atom_id res chain seq x y z
N PRO A 1 15.13 8.22 4.47
CA PRO A 1 15.29 6.76 4.71
C PRO A 1 14.84 5.95 3.48
N VAL A 2 15.60 4.91 3.11
CA VAL A 2 15.37 4.09 1.89
C VAL A 2 14.16 3.16 2.04
N LEU A 3 13.94 2.60 3.22
CA LEU A 3 12.73 1.85 3.56
C LEU A 3 11.70 2.76 4.23
N PHE A 4 10.43 2.49 3.96
CA PHE A 4 9.32 3.08 4.71
C PHE A 4 8.21 2.07 4.96
N ARG A 5 7.36 2.36 5.95
CA ARG A 5 6.23 1.52 6.33
C ARG A 5 4.94 2.26 6.00
N GLN A 6 3.96 1.55 5.45
CA GLN A 6 2.63 2.08 5.19
C GLN A 6 1.58 1.21 5.87
N LYS A 7 0.65 1.84 6.59
CA LYS A 7 -0.48 1.11 7.19
C LYS A 7 -1.50 0.72 6.13
N ARG A 8 -2.04 -0.49 6.29
CA ARG A 8 -2.99 -1.13 5.38
C ARG A 8 -3.98 -1.99 6.16
N PHE A 9 -5.15 -2.24 5.58
CA PHE A 9 -6.08 -3.24 6.11
C PHE A 9 -5.59 -4.65 5.74
N GLY A 10 -5.48 -5.48 6.76
CA GLY A 10 -5.07 -6.87 6.72
C GLY A 10 -6.25 -7.84 6.80
N PHE A 11 -5.96 -9.06 7.21
CA PHE A 11 -6.99 -10.04 7.58
C PHE A 11 -7.84 -9.50 8.73
N ASN A 12 -9.15 -9.75 8.69
CA ASN A 12 -10.12 -9.37 9.71
C ASN A 12 -10.10 -7.88 10.12
N ASN A 13 -9.87 -6.97 9.15
CA ASN A 13 -9.75 -5.52 9.36
C ASN A 13 -8.56 -5.09 10.26
N GLU A 14 -7.61 -5.98 10.54
CA GLU A 14 -6.45 -5.62 11.35
C GLU A 14 -5.51 -4.66 10.60
N LEU A 15 -4.92 -3.71 11.33
CA LEU A 15 -3.98 -2.74 10.75
C LEU A 15 -2.59 -3.35 10.65
N ILE A 16 -2.18 -3.70 9.43
CA ILE A 16 -0.85 -4.22 9.14
C ILE A 16 0.08 -3.12 8.64
N SER A 17 1.37 -3.23 8.95
CA SER A 17 2.40 -2.31 8.46
C SER A 17 3.19 -2.95 7.33
N VAL A 18 3.00 -2.47 6.11
CA VAL A 18 3.62 -3.00 4.90
C VAL A 18 4.91 -2.26 4.59
N PHE A 19 5.99 -2.99 4.34
CA PHE A 19 7.30 -2.42 3.98
C PHE A 19 7.41 -2.14 2.48
N LYS A 20 7.96 -0.99 2.11
CA LYS A 20 8.25 -0.63 0.72
C LYS A 20 9.56 0.15 0.60
N PHE A 21 10.17 0.12 -0.59
CA PHE A 21 11.23 1.06 -0.91
C PHE A 21 10.66 2.43 -1.27
N ARG A 22 11.32 3.47 -0.76
CA ARG A 22 10.96 4.84 -1.04
C ARG A 22 11.27 5.20 -2.49
N SER A 23 10.23 5.52 -3.25
CA SER A 23 10.32 5.99 -4.64
C SER A 23 10.00 7.48 -4.81
N MET A 24 9.70 8.19 -3.72
CA MET A 24 9.27 9.59 -3.72
C MET A 24 10.14 10.47 -2.80
N TYR A 25 10.24 11.75 -3.12
CA TYR A 25 10.93 12.76 -2.31
C TYR A 25 10.25 12.88 -0.93
N THR A 26 11.03 12.79 0.15
CA THR A 26 10.53 12.77 1.54
C THR A 26 9.79 14.04 1.94
N ASP A 27 10.32 15.17 1.54
CA ASP A 27 9.85 16.54 1.78
C ASP A 27 8.54 16.86 1.03
N GLN A 28 8.28 16.17 -0.09
CA GLN A 28 7.09 16.37 -0.91
C GLN A 28 5.99 15.32 -0.66
N CYS A 29 6.24 14.36 0.22
CA CYS A 29 5.28 13.31 0.56
C CYS A 29 4.27 13.79 1.61
N ASP A 30 3.00 13.48 1.37
CA ASP A 30 1.97 13.61 2.39
C ASP A 30 2.07 12.46 3.39
N ALA A 31 2.33 12.78 4.65
CA ALA A 31 2.42 11.82 5.75
C ALA A 31 1.11 11.03 5.96
N ARG A 32 -0.04 11.61 5.59
CA ARG A 32 -1.36 10.97 5.72
C ARG A 32 -1.74 10.12 4.51
N ALA A 33 -0.92 10.13 3.46
CA ALA A 33 -1.19 9.43 2.20
C ALA A 33 -2.59 9.69 1.63
N ALA A 34 -3.13 10.90 1.84
CA ALA A 34 -4.45 11.30 1.37
C ALA A 34 -4.46 11.53 -0.15
N LYS A 35 -3.33 11.98 -0.72
CA LYS A 35 -3.17 12.17 -2.16
C LYS A 35 -2.64 10.90 -2.83
N LEU A 36 -3.49 10.25 -3.62
CA LEU A 36 -3.09 9.13 -4.49
C LEU A 36 -2.01 9.56 -5.49
N VAL A 37 -1.14 8.63 -5.84
CA VAL A 37 -0.08 8.87 -6.84
C VAL A 37 -0.70 8.78 -8.22
N THR A 38 -0.49 9.80 -9.04
CA THR A 38 -0.95 9.86 -10.43
C THR A 38 0.15 9.45 -11.41
N LYS A 39 -0.22 9.25 -12.67
CA LYS A 39 0.77 9.15 -13.75
C LYS A 39 1.57 10.45 -13.82
N ASP A 40 2.90 10.34 -13.97
CA ASP A 40 3.84 11.46 -14.05
C ASP A 40 3.86 12.38 -12.82
N ASP A 41 3.59 11.83 -11.63
CA ASP A 41 3.59 12.59 -10.38
C ASP A 41 4.99 13.20 -10.08
N PRO A 42 5.09 14.52 -9.89
CA PRO A 42 6.37 15.22 -9.70
C PRO A 42 7.10 14.80 -8.41
N ARG A 43 6.37 14.21 -7.46
CA ARG A 43 6.94 13.73 -6.19
C ARG A 43 7.78 12.46 -6.37
N VAL A 44 7.67 11.77 -7.51
CA VAL A 44 8.39 10.52 -7.81
C VAL A 44 9.77 10.85 -8.36
N THR A 45 10.81 10.31 -7.72
CA THR A 45 12.21 10.55 -8.15
C THR A 45 12.49 9.84 -9.48
N ARG A 46 13.54 10.26 -10.20
CA ARG A 46 13.95 9.59 -11.46
C ARG A 46 14.27 8.10 -11.25
N VAL A 47 14.97 7.76 -10.16
CA VAL A 47 15.24 6.37 -9.76
C VAL A 47 13.95 5.69 -9.29
N GLY A 48 13.10 6.41 -8.57
CA GLY A 48 11.79 5.93 -8.13
C GLY A 48 10.88 5.51 -9.29
N ARG A 49 10.92 6.21 -10.42
CA ARG A 49 10.21 5.81 -11.65
C ARG A 49 10.66 4.44 -12.16
N PHE A 50 11.97 4.18 -12.15
CA PHE A 50 12.51 2.88 -12.55
C PHE A 50 12.05 1.78 -11.59
N ILE A 51 12.24 2.00 -10.28
CA ILE A 51 11.86 1.04 -9.22
C ILE A 51 10.37 0.68 -9.29
N ARG A 52 9.48 1.65 -9.54
CA ARG A 52 8.03 1.42 -9.67
C ARG A 52 7.66 0.71 -10.98
N LYS A 53 8.39 0.99 -12.08
CA LYS A 53 8.17 0.33 -13.37
C LYS A 53 8.52 -1.17 -13.30
N THR A 54 9.50 -1.52 -12.48
CA THR A 54 9.97 -2.91 -12.28
C THR A 54 9.37 -3.57 -11.03
N SER A 55 8.43 -2.91 -10.34
CA SER A 55 7.82 -3.37 -9.08
C SER A 55 8.83 -3.68 -7.96
N ILE A 56 10.05 -3.17 -8.06
CA ILE A 56 11.10 -3.37 -7.06
C ILE A 56 10.69 -2.73 -5.74
N ASP A 57 9.86 -1.68 -5.75
CA ASP A 57 9.38 -1.02 -4.52
C ASP A 57 8.59 -1.93 -3.59
N GLU A 58 8.05 -3.03 -4.13
CA GLU A 58 7.26 -4.01 -3.40
C GLU A 58 8.09 -5.19 -2.86
N LEU A 59 9.36 -5.35 -3.25
CA LEU A 59 10.22 -6.43 -2.74
C LEU A 59 10.32 -6.49 -1.20
N PRO A 60 10.39 -5.35 -0.46
CA PRO A 60 10.40 -5.40 0.99
C PRO A 60 9.14 -6.02 1.62
N GLN A 61 8.03 -6.12 0.87
CA GLN A 61 6.82 -6.80 1.34
C GLN A 61 7.06 -8.30 1.57
N LEU A 62 8.07 -8.90 0.94
CA LEU A 62 8.44 -10.29 1.21
C LEU A 62 8.84 -10.49 2.68
N PHE A 63 9.38 -9.46 3.35
CA PHE A 63 9.65 -9.54 4.80
C PHE A 63 8.36 -9.65 5.62
N ASN A 64 7.26 -9.01 5.18
CA ASN A 64 5.96 -9.17 5.82
C ASN A 64 5.42 -10.59 5.65
N VAL A 65 5.64 -11.22 4.49
CA VAL A 65 5.21 -12.60 4.21
C VAL A 65 6.03 -13.60 5.03
N VAL A 66 7.36 -13.50 4.98
CA VAL A 66 8.27 -14.52 5.54
C VAL A 66 8.43 -14.41 7.05
N PHE A 67 8.53 -13.18 7.59
CA PHE A 67 8.89 -12.98 9.00
C PHE A 67 7.72 -12.56 9.89
N LYS A 68 6.70 -11.90 9.34
CA LYS A 68 5.53 -11.46 10.13
C LYS A 68 4.32 -12.36 9.95
N GLY A 69 4.12 -12.94 8.77
CA GLY A 69 2.94 -13.75 8.46
C GLY A 69 1.65 -12.94 8.28
N ASP A 70 1.73 -11.60 8.27
CA ASP A 70 0.59 -10.67 8.10
C ASP A 70 0.12 -10.59 6.64
N LEU A 71 0.99 -10.94 5.68
CA LEU A 71 0.71 -11.02 4.24
C LEU A 71 0.88 -12.46 3.75
N SER A 72 0.15 -12.81 2.70
CA SER A 72 0.26 -14.04 1.92
C SER A 72 1.01 -13.76 0.61
N LEU A 73 1.58 -14.79 -0.02
CA LEU A 73 2.14 -14.66 -1.38
C LEU A 73 1.03 -14.44 -2.43
N VAL A 74 -0.17 -14.97 -2.16
CA VAL A 74 -1.35 -14.85 -3.02
C VAL A 74 -2.54 -14.47 -2.15
N GLY A 75 -3.22 -13.39 -2.50
CA GLY A 75 -4.36 -12.84 -1.76
C GLY A 75 -4.87 -11.52 -2.36
N PRO A 76 -5.97 -10.96 -1.82
CA PRO A 76 -6.49 -9.67 -2.26
C PRO A 76 -5.52 -8.53 -1.89
N ARG A 77 -5.28 -7.61 -2.83
CA ARG A 77 -4.33 -6.50 -2.64
C ARG A 77 -4.79 -5.58 -1.50
N PRO A 78 -3.96 -5.33 -0.48
CA PRO A 78 -4.35 -4.50 0.65
C PRO A 78 -4.43 -3.02 0.25
N HIS A 79 -5.61 -2.42 0.43
CA HIS A 79 -5.85 -1.01 0.10
C HIS A 79 -5.43 -0.07 1.24
N ALA A 80 -5.08 1.17 0.87
CA ALA A 80 -4.72 2.22 1.82
C ALA A 80 -5.91 2.59 2.71
N LEU A 81 -5.64 2.92 3.98
CA LEU A 81 -6.68 3.38 4.93
C LEU A 81 -7.49 4.57 4.40
N SER A 82 -6.83 5.42 3.62
CA SER A 82 -7.39 6.62 3.02
C SER A 82 -7.81 6.43 1.56
N ALA A 83 -7.87 5.19 1.05
CA ALA A 83 -8.40 4.94 -0.28
C ALA A 83 -9.88 5.33 -0.27
N LYS A 84 -10.19 6.45 -0.94
CA LYS A 84 -11.55 6.92 -1.17
C LYS A 84 -11.91 6.66 -2.63
N ALA A 85 -13.09 6.11 -2.87
CA ALA A 85 -13.72 6.14 -4.19
C ALA A 85 -14.71 7.30 -4.17
N SER A 86 -14.55 8.27 -5.07
CA SER A 86 -15.54 9.34 -5.25
C SER A 86 -15.94 10.13 -3.98
N GLY A 87 -15.05 10.28 -3.00
CA GLY A 87 -15.28 11.07 -1.78
C GLY A 87 -15.54 10.26 -0.52
N ASP A 88 -16.00 9.02 -0.69
CA ASP A 88 -16.41 8.11 0.38
C ASP A 88 -15.43 6.95 0.57
N LEU A 89 -15.42 6.35 1.75
CA LEU A 89 -14.57 5.19 2.05
C LEU A 89 -15.07 4.00 1.22
N TYR A 90 -14.15 3.24 0.61
CA TYR A 90 -14.50 2.03 -0.16
C TYR A 90 -15.37 1.03 0.63
N GLN A 91 -15.26 1.05 1.96
CA GLN A 91 -16.08 0.22 2.86
C GLN A 91 -17.57 0.54 2.79
N ASP A 92 -17.93 1.78 2.46
CA ASP A 92 -19.32 2.27 2.43
C ASP A 92 -19.94 2.19 1.03
N VAL A 93 -19.11 2.13 -0.01
CA VAL A 93 -19.55 2.22 -1.42
C VAL A 93 -19.84 0.85 -2.06
N VAL A 94 -19.27 -0.23 -1.52
CA VAL A 94 -19.39 -1.58 -2.11
C VAL A 94 -19.91 -2.58 -1.08
N ASP A 95 -21.17 -3.00 -1.26
CA ASP A 95 -21.75 -4.10 -0.49
C ASP A 95 -20.86 -5.35 -0.60
N GLY A 96 -20.47 -5.90 0.55
CA GLY A 96 -19.59 -7.07 0.62
C GLY A 96 -18.09 -6.79 0.49
N TYR A 97 -17.62 -5.53 0.51
CA TYR A 97 -16.18 -5.20 0.54
C TYR A 97 -15.44 -5.89 1.71
N PHE A 98 -16.11 -6.07 2.85
CA PHE A 98 -15.62 -6.82 4.01
C PHE A 98 -15.25 -8.28 3.71
N ALA A 99 -15.83 -8.90 2.67
CA ALA A 99 -15.49 -10.27 2.28
C ALA A 99 -14.02 -10.41 1.86
N ARG A 100 -13.38 -9.32 1.39
CA ARG A 100 -11.95 -9.31 1.02
C ARG A 100 -11.02 -9.40 2.23
N HIS A 101 -11.48 -9.00 3.42
CA HIS A 101 -10.70 -9.11 4.64
C HIS A 101 -10.84 -10.49 5.32
N LYS A 102 -11.63 -11.42 4.76
CA LYS A 102 -11.77 -12.79 5.29
C LYS A 102 -10.61 -13.72 4.91
N VAL A 103 -9.61 -13.23 4.20
CA VAL A 103 -8.39 -13.97 3.84
C VAL A 103 -7.18 -13.05 3.98
N LYS A 104 -5.98 -13.64 4.16
CA LYS A 104 -4.74 -12.85 4.24
C LYS A 104 -4.53 -12.07 2.94
N PRO A 105 -4.19 -10.77 3.00
CA PRO A 105 -3.92 -9.99 1.81
C PRO A 105 -2.66 -10.48 1.09
N GLY A 106 -2.60 -10.26 -0.23
CA GLY A 106 -1.45 -10.57 -1.10
C GLY A 106 -0.72 -9.33 -1.57
#